data_AF-A0AAQ4CPD7-F1
#
_entry.id   AF-A0AAQ4CPD7-F1
#
_cell.length_a   1.000
_cell.length_b   1.000
_cell.length_c   1.000
_cell.angle_alpha   90.00
_cell.angle_beta   90.00
_cell.angle_gamma   90.00
#
_symmetry.space_group_name_H-M   'P 1'
#
loop_
_entity.id
_entity.type
_entity.pdbx_description
1 polymer ?
#
loop_
_entity_poly.entity_id
_entity_poly.type
_entity_poly.pdbx_seq_one_letter_code
_entity_poly.pdbx_strand_id
1 'polypeptide(L)' 'MLRIKILINSEDNERDKIDNIIYNSIIVEKVDIKYVKVKREPFEIEINAPSVTRARAIMNSYILWLYTILKSLEEVEKSG' A
#
# COMPACT_ATOMS: atom_id res chain seq x y z
N MET A 1 -4.77 -9.53 -19.13
CA MET A 1 -3.89 -8.81 -18.18
C MET A 1 -4.79 -7.95 -17.29
N LEU A 2 -4.68 -8.09 -15.97
CA LEU A 2 -5.50 -7.34 -15.02
C LEU A 2 -4.65 -6.22 -14.40
N ARG A 3 -5.23 -5.02 -14.29
CA ARG A 3 -4.61 -3.86 -13.67
C ARG A 3 -5.46 -3.42 -12.49
N ILE A 4 -4.85 -3.32 -11.32
CA ILE A 4 -5.47 -2.85 -10.07
C ILE A 4 -4.67 -1.66 -9.57
N LYS A 5 -5.36 -0.65 -9.03
CA LYS A 5 -4.76 0.47 -8.35
C LYS A 5 -5.33 0.59 -6.94
N ILE A 6 -4.45 0.72 -5.96
CA ILE A 6 -4.80 1.03 -4.57
C ILE A 6 -4.33 2.46 -4.32
N LEU A 7 -5.25 3.30 -3.87
CA LEU A 7 -5.04 4.72 -3.58
C LEU A 7 -5.45 4.98 -2.14
N ILE A 8 -4.59 5.66 -1.39
CA ILE A 8 -4.91 6.14 -0.06
C ILE A 8 -5.00 7.66 -0.14
N ASN A 9 -6.18 8.18 0.21
CA ASN A 9 -6.45 9.61 0.27
C ASN A 9 -7.01 9.91 1.65
N SER A 10 -6.41 10.90 2.31
CA SER A 10 -6.90 11.47 3.56
C SER A 10 -7.02 12.98 3.39
N GLU A 11 -8.00 13.59 4.05
CA GLU A 11 -8.13 15.05 4.18
C GLU A 11 -7.31 15.59 5.37
N ASP A 12 -6.51 14.74 6.02
CA ASP A 12 -5.66 15.11 7.14
C ASP A 12 -4.56 16.10 6.72
N ASN A 13 -4.34 17.12 7.56
CA ASN A 13 -3.26 18.08 7.38
C ASN A 13 -1.87 17.44 7.49
N GLU A 14 -1.75 16.26 8.13
CA GLU A 14 -0.52 15.47 8.20
C GLU A 14 -0.37 14.45 7.05
N ARG A 15 -1.15 14.57 5.97
CA ARG A 15 -1.14 13.60 4.86
C ARG A 15 0.25 13.26 4.34
N ASP A 16 1.10 14.26 4.08
CA ASP A 16 2.44 14.03 3.51
C ASP A 16 3.30 13.17 4.45
N LYS A 17 3.13 13.32 5.77
CA LYS A 17 3.82 12.52 6.78
C LYS A 17 3.30 11.09 6.79
N ILE A 18 1.97 10.90 6.68
CA ILE A 18 1.34 9.57 6.61
C ILE A 18 1.76 8.84 5.33
N ASP A 19 1.67 9.48 4.16
CA ASP A 19 2.09 8.91 2.87
C ASP A 19 3.57 8.49 2.91
N ASN A 20 4.42 9.31 3.55
CA ASN A 20 5.82 8.97 3.77
C ASN A 20 6.03 7.76 4.67
N ILE A 21 5.28 7.63 5.77
CA ILE A 21 5.39 6.48 6.67
C ILE A 21 4.93 5.21 5.95
N ILE A 22 3.80 5.25 5.25
CA ILE A 22 3.29 4.11 4.50
C ILE A 22 4.29 3.69 3.42
N TYR A 23 4.81 4.64 2.65
CA TYR A 23 5.79 4.36 1.59
C TYR A 23 7.07 3.73 2.12
N ASN A 24 7.59 4.21 3.26
CA ASN A 24 8.81 3.66 3.85
C ASN A 24 8.59 2.31 4.56
N SER A 25 7.35 1.99 4.93
CA SER A 25 6.99 0.76 5.65
C SER A 25 6.55 -0.38 4.73
N ILE A 26 6.05 -0.06 3.53
CA ILE A 26 5.57 -1.09 2.60
C ILE A 26 6.75 -1.89 2.02
N ILE A 27 6.67 -3.21 2.10
CA ILE A 27 7.72 -4.11 1.61
C ILE A 27 7.28 -4.66 0.25
N VAL A 28 8.00 -4.32 -0.82
CA VAL A 28 7.77 -4.95 -2.13
C VAL A 28 8.56 -6.25 -2.19
N GLU A 29 7.86 -7.37 -2.08
CA GLU A 29 8.49 -8.69 -2.16
C GLU A 29 9.15 -8.94 -3.52
N LYS A 30 10.32 -9.60 -3.52
CA LYS A 30 11.09 -9.91 -4.75
C LYS A 30 10.27 -10.65 -5.81
N VAL A 31 9.34 -11.51 -5.37
CA VAL A 31 8.47 -12.29 -6.26
C VAL A 31 7.45 -11.41 -6.99
N ASP A 32 7.17 -10.22 -6.47
CA ASP A 32 6.14 -9.30 -6.95
C ASP A 32 6.70 -8.04 -7.64
N ILE A 33 8.02 -7.82 -7.59
CA ILE A 33 8.71 -6.68 -8.25
C ILE A 33 8.32 -6.52 -9.73
N LYS A 34 8.04 -7.61 -10.45
CA LYS A 34 7.65 -7.56 -11.86
C LYS A 34 6.21 -7.10 -12.09
N TYR A 35 5.39 -7.15 -11.04
CA TYR A 35 3.95 -6.92 -11.10
C TYR A 35 3.53 -5.68 -10.31
N VAL A 36 4.32 -5.23 -9.34
CA VAL A 36 3.95 -4.14 -8.43
C VAL A 36 4.85 -2.93 -8.62
N LYS A 37 4.22 -1.76 -8.71
CA LYS A 37 4.89 -0.45 -8.64
C LYS A 37 4.28 0.36 -7.51
N VAL A 38 5.13 0.96 -6.69
CA VAL A 38 4.69 1.86 -5.61
C VAL A 38 5.16 3.27 -5.95
N LYS A 39 4.24 4.23 -5.92
CA LYS A 39 4.53 5.66 -6.04
C LYS A 39 4.34 6.30 -4.67
N ARG A 40 5.16 7.32 -4.39
CA ARG A 40 5.22 7.97 -3.08
C ARG A 40 4.20 9.10 -2.94
N GLU A 41 4.12 9.99 -3.93
CA GLU A 41 3.32 11.22 -3.84
C GLU A 41 2.49 11.42 -5.13
N PRO A 42 1.16 11.25 -5.07
CA PRO A 42 0.39 10.63 -3.98
C PRO A 42 0.76 9.14 -3.82
N PHE A 43 0.54 8.58 -2.63
CA PHE A 43 0.76 7.16 -2.41
C PHE A 43 -0.17 6.32 -3.30
N GLU A 44 0.41 5.56 -4.23
CA GLU A 44 -0.31 4.68 -5.15
C GLU A 44 0.42 3.34 -5.26
N ILE A 45 -0.31 2.23 -5.11
CA ILE A 45 0.17 0.90 -5.45
C ILE A 45 -0.51 0.46 -6.73
N GLU A 46 0.28 0.23 -7.78
CA GLU A 46 -0.18 -0.29 -9.06
C GLU A 46 0.23 -1.76 -9.20
N ILE A 47 -0.76 -2.64 -9.38
CA ILE A 47 -0.58 -4.08 -9.58
C ILE A 47 -0.99 -4.44 -11.00
N ASN A 48 -0.03 -4.94 -11.79
CA ASN A 48 -0.21 -5.42 -13.15
C ASN A 48 0.11 -6.91 -13.21
N ALA A 49 -0.91 -7.76 -13.19
CA ALA A 49 -0.74 -9.21 -13.09
C ALA A 49 -1.28 -9.95 -14.34
N PRO A 50 -0.67 -11.10 -14.69
CA PRO A 50 -1.06 -11.85 -15.88
C PRO A 50 -2.41 -12.57 -15.75
N SER A 51 -2.84 -12.88 -14.52
CA SER A 51 -4.07 -13.60 -14.22
C SER A 51 -4.80 -13.03 -13.01
N VAL A 52 -6.11 -13.30 -12.92
CA VAL A 52 -6.95 -12.91 -11.77
C VAL A 52 -6.45 -13.56 -10.47
N THR A 53 -6.06 -14.83 -10.51
CA THR A 53 -5.52 -15.54 -9.34
C THR A 53 -4.26 -14.88 -8.81
N ARG A 54 -3.33 -14.48 -9.69
CA ARG A 54 -2.10 -13.79 -9.27
C ARG A 54 -2.41 -12.40 -8.75
N ALA A 55 -3.27 -11.65 -9.43
CA ALA A 55 -3.70 -10.33 -8.98
C ALA A 55 -4.32 -10.39 -7.57
N ARG A 56 -5.22 -11.35 -7.33
CA ARG A 56 -5.86 -11.57 -6.02
C ARG A 56 -4.83 -11.89 -4.94
N ALA A 57 -3.87 -12.78 -5.22
CA ALA A 57 -2.84 -13.13 -4.25
C ALA A 57 -2.00 -11.92 -3.85
N ILE A 58 -1.52 -11.14 -4.83
CA ILE A 58 -0.75 -9.91 -4.59
C ILE A 58 -1.62 -8.92 -3.81
N MET A 59 -2.82 -8.62 -4.31
CA MET A 59 -3.73 -7.67 -3.67
C MET A 59 -4.00 -8.02 -2.20
N ASN A 60 -4.22 -9.29 -1.88
CA ASN A 60 -4.47 -9.72 -0.50
C ASN A 60 -3.27 -9.41 0.42
N SER A 61 -2.05 -9.69 -0.02
CA SER A 61 -0.84 -9.38 0.77
C SER A 61 -0.70 -7.87 1.02
N TYR A 62 -0.87 -7.06 -0.02
CA TYR A 62 -0.70 -5.60 0.09
C TYR A 62 -1.80 -4.93 0.90
N ILE A 63 -3.07 -5.37 0.76
CA ILE A 63 -4.16 -4.87 1.62
C ILE A 63 -3.88 -5.20 3.09
N LEU A 64 -3.40 -6.41 3.38
CA LEU A 64 -3.07 -6.81 4.74
C LEU A 64 -1.96 -5.93 5.33
N TRP A 65 -0.89 -5.68 4.58
CA TRP A 65 0.21 -4.81 5.06
C TRP A 65 -0.25 -3.37 5.25
N LEU A 66 -1.02 -2.82 4.32
CA LEU A 66 -1.59 -1.48 4.47
C LEU A 66 -2.47 -1.39 5.71
N TYR A 67 -3.34 -2.37 5.95
CA TYR A 67 -4.15 -2.44 7.16
C TYR A 67 -3.27 -2.45 8.42
N THR A 68 -2.22 -3.29 8.47
CA THR A 68 -1.32 -3.36 9.61
C THR A 68 -0.63 -2.00 9.86
N ILE A 69 -0.09 -1.36 8.82
CA ILE A 69 0.58 -0.05 8.94
C ILE A 69 -0.39 1.01 9.48
N LEU A 70 -1.57 1.13 8.86
CA LEU A 70 -2.58 2.12 9.25
C LEU A 70 -3.07 1.87 10.68
N LYS A 71 -3.24 0.59 11.07
CA LYS A 71 -3.68 0.26 12.42
C LYS A 71 -2.63 0.61 13.47
N SER A 72 -1.36 0.36 13.18
CA SER A 72 -0.26 0.75 14.07
C SER A 72 -0.14 2.27 14.20
N LEU A 73 -0.39 3.04 13.14
CA LEU A 73 -0.44 4.51 13.21
C LEU A 73 -1.55 4.99 14.15
N GLU A 74 -2.77 4.45 14.00
CA GLU A 74 -3.92 4.77 14.85
C GLU A 74 -3.65 4.47 16.35
N GLU A 75 -2.96 3.36 16.64
CA GLU A 75 -2.63 2.97 18.01
C GLU A 75 -1.57 3.89 18.65
N VAL A 76 -0.60 4.36 17.87
CA VAL A 76 0.41 5.32 18.34
C VAL A 76 -0.24 6.68 18.63
N GLU A 77 -1.13 7.17 17.77
CA GLU A 77 -1.85 8.43 17.99
C GLU A 77 -2.74 8.40 19.23
N LYS A 78 -3.38 7.27 19.53
CA LYS A 78 -4.24 7.13 20.73
C LYS A 78 -3.46 7.02 22.04
N SER A 79 -2.18 6.68 21.98
CA SER A 79 -1.34 6.42 23.15
C SER A 79 -0.41 7.59 23.51
N GLY A 80 -0.38 8.64 22.68
CA GLY A 80 0.36 9.89 22.90
C GLY A 80 -0.56 11.04 23.26
#